data_AF-A0A7J4DVN5-F1
#
_entry.id   AF-A0A7J4DVN5-F1
#
_cell.length_a   1.000
_cell.length_b   1.000
_cell.length_c   1.000
_cell.angle_alpha   90.00
_cell.angle_beta   90.00
_cell.angle_gamma   90.00
#
_symmetry.space_group_name_H-M   'P 1'
#
loop_
_entity.id
_entity.type
_entity.pdbx_description
1 polymer ?
#
loop_
_entity_poly.entity_id
_entity_poly.type
_entity_poly.pdbx_seq_one_letter_code
_entity_poly.pdbx_strand_id
1 'polypeptide(L)'
;MSGEGTIRERIVKLLMETQRPLSASEIASMLGLPAGSEREVYEHLRHIAKTVRRMSGGKLALYMVPPQCKKCGYVFKLDKPRKPSKCPRCNSQWID
;
A
#
# COMPACT_ATOMS: atom_id res chain seq x y z
N MET A 1 -16.33 -11.25 -16.08
CA MET A 1 -14.86 -11.47 -16.02
C MET A 1 -14.58 -12.13 -14.69
N SER A 2 -14.38 -13.45 -14.70
CA SER A 2 -14.14 -14.25 -13.51
C SER A 2 -12.85 -13.76 -12.84
N GLY A 3 -12.95 -13.26 -11.61
CA GLY A 3 -11.79 -12.90 -10.80
C GLY A 3 -11.08 -14.18 -10.37
N GLU A 4 -10.24 -14.72 -11.24
CA GLU A 4 -9.42 -15.89 -10.92
C GLU A 4 -8.29 -15.47 -9.96
N GLY A 5 -8.26 -16.12 -8.79
CA GLY A 5 -7.26 -15.91 -7.75
C GLY A 5 -7.79 -15.28 -6.47
N THR A 6 -7.11 -15.58 -5.38
CA THR A 6 -7.29 -14.96 -4.06
C THR A 6 -7.06 -13.45 -4.12
N ILE A 7 -7.58 -12.70 -3.14
CA ILE A 7 -7.35 -11.25 -3.03
C ILE A 7 -5.85 -10.90 -3.12
N ARG A 8 -4.98 -11.72 -2.52
CA ARG A 8 -3.52 -11.48 -2.54
C ARG A 8 -2.91 -11.65 -3.93
N GLU A 9 -3.31 -12.67 -4.68
CA GLU A 9 -2.86 -12.87 -6.06
C GLU A 9 -3.31 -11.72 -6.94
N ARG A 10 -4.56 -11.25 -6.76
CA ARG A 10 -5.08 -10.08 -7.46
C ARG A 10 -4.30 -8.80 -7.14
N ILE A 11 -3.95 -8.57 -5.87
CA ILE A 11 -3.09 -7.44 -5.46
C ILE A 11 -1.70 -7.55 -6.10
N VAL A 12 -1.07 -8.73 -6.08
CA VAL A 12 0.26 -8.92 -6.69
C VAL A 12 0.22 -8.61 -8.18
N LYS A 13 -0.79 -9.13 -8.90
CA LYS A 13 -0.98 -8.86 -10.32
C LYS A 13 -1.13 -7.35 -10.59
N LEU A 14 -2.01 -6.69 -9.86
CA LEU A 14 -2.23 -5.24 -9.97
C LEU A 14 -0.95 -4.44 -9.77
N LEU A 15 -0.16 -4.78 -8.75
CA LEU A 15 1.09 -4.07 -8.45
C LEU A 15 2.20 -4.33 -9.49
N MET A 16 2.20 -5.49 -10.15
CA MET A 16 3.15 -5.79 -11.23
C MET A 16 2.80 -5.09 -12.54
N GLU A 17 1.51 -4.86 -12.81
CA GLU A 17 1.02 -4.23 -14.04
C GLU A 17 1.05 -2.70 -13.98
N THR A 18 1.07 -2.12 -12.77
CA THR A 18 1.04 -0.67 -12.58
C THR A 18 2.44 -0.04 -12.69
N GLN A 19 2.56 1.09 -13.37
CA GLN A 19 3.84 1.83 -13.54
C GLN A 19 4.13 2.85 -12.43
N ARG A 20 3.23 3.02 -11.47
CA ARG A 20 3.33 3.98 -10.36
C ARG A 20 2.92 3.33 -9.03
N PRO A 21 3.34 3.91 -7.89
CA PRO A 21 2.80 3.53 -6.60
C PRO A 21 1.27 3.73 -6.53
N LEU A 22 0.60 2.82 -5.85
CA LEU A 22 -0.82 2.91 -5.53
C LEU A 22 -1.02 3.08 -4.02
N SER A 23 -1.99 3.91 -3.66
CA SER A 23 -2.51 3.98 -2.30
C SER A 23 -3.37 2.75 -1.97
N ALA A 24 -3.55 2.46 -0.68
CA ALA A 24 -4.42 1.35 -0.25
C ALA A 24 -5.88 1.51 -0.72
N SER A 25 -6.38 2.75 -0.76
CA SER A 25 -7.72 3.07 -1.28
C SER A 25 -7.83 2.83 -2.78
N GLU A 26 -6.80 3.15 -3.56
CA GLU A 26 -6.77 2.85 -5.00
C GLU A 26 -6.74 1.34 -5.25
N ILE A 27 -5.92 0.59 -4.51
CA ILE A 27 -5.90 -0.88 -4.61
C ILE A 27 -7.29 -1.44 -4.30
N ALA A 28 -7.95 -0.97 -3.23
CA ALA A 28 -9.30 -1.40 -2.87
C ALA A 28 -10.30 -1.11 -4.01
N SER A 29 -10.29 0.12 -4.51
CA SER A 29 -11.17 0.56 -5.60
C SER A 29 -10.96 -0.24 -6.89
N MET A 30 -9.71 -0.43 -7.32
CA MET A 30 -9.36 -1.19 -8.52
C MET A 30 -9.72 -2.67 -8.41
N LEU A 31 -9.77 -3.22 -7.19
CA LEU A 31 -10.18 -4.60 -6.94
C LEU A 31 -11.68 -4.74 -6.64
N GLY A 32 -12.45 -3.66 -6.66
CA GLY A 32 -13.88 -3.67 -6.35
C GLY A 32 -14.18 -4.00 -4.89
N LEU A 33 -13.24 -3.73 -3.98
CA LEU A 33 -13.47 -3.88 -2.54
C LEU A 33 -14.31 -2.71 -2.00
N PRO A 34 -15.09 -2.92 -0.92
CA PRO A 34 -15.85 -1.86 -0.29
C PRO A 34 -14.98 -0.67 0.15
N ALA A 35 -15.59 0.52 0.18
CA ALA A 35 -14.96 1.68 0.82
C ALA A 35 -14.67 1.37 2.30
N GLY A 36 -13.48 1.72 2.79
CA GLY A 36 -13.04 1.37 4.14
C GLY A 36 -12.21 0.08 4.24
N SER A 37 -12.00 -0.65 3.14
CA SER A 37 -11.16 -1.86 3.11
C SER A 37 -9.65 -1.59 3.15
N GLU A 38 -9.19 -0.35 3.35
CA GLU A 38 -7.75 -0.02 3.37
C GLU A 38 -7.00 -0.80 4.44
N ARG A 39 -7.62 -1.01 5.60
CA ARG A 39 -7.03 -1.82 6.68
C ARG A 39 -6.78 -3.25 6.24
N GLU A 40 -7.72 -3.85 5.53
CA GLU A 40 -7.60 -5.20 4.99
C GLU A 40 -6.50 -5.26 3.92
N VAL A 41 -6.46 -4.27 3.03
CA VAL A 41 -5.39 -4.12 2.04
C VAL A 41 -4.01 -4.06 2.70
N TYR A 42 -3.85 -3.28 3.77
CA TYR A 42 -2.58 -3.24 4.51
C TYR A 42 -2.18 -4.59 5.09
N GLU A 43 -3.12 -5.39 5.60
CA GLU A 43 -2.83 -6.75 6.08
C GLU A 43 -2.37 -7.63 4.91
N HIS A 44 -3.09 -7.63 3.78
CA HIS A 44 -2.69 -8.40 2.59
C HIS A 44 -1.30 -8.01 2.08
N LEU A 45 -0.98 -6.71 2.03
CA LEU A 45 0.34 -6.23 1.61
C LEU A 45 1.47 -6.73 2.52
N ARG A 46 1.25 -6.83 3.84
CA ARG A 46 2.24 -7.42 4.76
C ARG A 46 2.53 -8.89 4.47
N HIS A 47 1.50 -9.65 4.11
CA HIS A 47 1.66 -11.04 3.70
C HIS A 47 2.40 -11.14 2.37
N ILE A 48 1.98 -10.33 1.38
CA ILE A 48 2.56 -10.29 0.04
C ILE A 48 4.06 -9.99 0.12
N ALA A 49 4.48 -8.99 0.90
CA ALA A 49 5.89 -8.62 1.06
C ALA A 49 6.78 -9.80 1.47
N LYS A 50 6.29 -10.68 2.36
CA LYS A 50 7.00 -11.89 2.77
C LYS A 50 6.98 -12.96 1.69
N THR A 51 5.81 -13.19 1.10
CA THR A 51 5.59 -14.24 0.10
C THR A 51 6.39 -14.00 -1.17
N VAL A 52 6.31 -12.80 -1.76
CA VAL A 52 7.01 -12.50 -3.03
C VAL A 52 8.52 -12.57 -2.87
N ARG A 53 9.05 -12.12 -1.73
CA ARG A 53 10.47 -12.21 -1.43
C ARG A 53 10.92 -13.66 -1.30
N ARG A 54 10.15 -14.51 -0.60
CA ARG A 54 10.45 -15.93 -0.45
C ARG A 54 10.38 -16.68 -1.79
N MET A 55 9.28 -16.53 -2.52
CA MET A 55 9.05 -17.25 -3.78
C MET A 55 10.03 -16.86 -4.89
N SER A 56 10.45 -15.59 -4.93
CA SER A 56 11.40 -15.11 -5.93
C SER A 56 12.87 -15.37 -5.59
N GLY A 57 13.17 -16.02 -4.45
CA GLY A 57 14.53 -16.15 -3.95
C GLY A 57 15.20 -14.79 -3.67
N GLY A 58 14.41 -13.78 -3.29
CA GLY A 58 14.88 -12.43 -2.99
C GLY A 58 14.97 -11.48 -4.19
N LYS A 59 14.58 -11.91 -5.40
CA LYS A 59 14.62 -11.06 -6.60
C LYS A 59 13.52 -9.99 -6.64
N LEU A 60 12.40 -10.23 -5.96
CA LEU A 60 11.28 -9.31 -5.87
C LEU A 60 11.10 -8.81 -4.44
N ALA A 61 10.79 -7.52 -4.32
CA ALA A 61 10.49 -6.86 -3.05
C ALA A 61 9.35 -5.86 -3.24
N LEU A 62 8.51 -5.71 -2.21
CA LEU A 62 7.47 -4.72 -2.15
C LEU A 62 8.00 -3.45 -1.46
N TYR A 63 7.91 -2.32 -2.14
CA TYR A 63 8.34 -1.02 -1.62
C TYR A 63 7.13 -0.14 -1.28
N MET A 64 7.30 0.73 -0.28
CA MET A 64 6.33 1.74 0.09
C MET A 64 7.01 3.11 -0.01
N VAL A 65 6.37 4.04 -0.71
CA VAL A 65 6.77 5.45 -0.65
C VAL A 65 6.30 5.99 0.70
N PRO A 66 7.22 6.53 1.53
CA PRO A 66 6.85 7.05 2.83
C PRO A 66 5.92 8.26 2.67
N PRO A 67 4.86 8.38 3.50
CA PRO A 67 4.00 9.55 3.47
C PRO A 67 4.79 10.84 3.68
N GLN A 68 4.35 11.94 3.07
CA GLN A 68 4.98 13.24 3.22
C GLN A 68 3.97 14.33 3.57
N CYS A 69 4.30 15.16 4.56
CA CYS A 69 3.48 16.34 4.83
C CYS A 69 3.66 17.37 3.70
N LYS A 70 2.58 17.65 2.97
CA LYS A 70 2.56 18.65 1.89
C LYS A 70 2.77 20.09 2.40
N LYS A 71 2.51 20.36 3.69
CA LYS A 71 2.71 21.70 4.29
C LYS A 71 4.17 22.01 4.65
N CYS A 72 4.89 21.05 5.24
CA CYS A 72 6.24 21.32 5.80
C CYS A 72 7.33 20.37 5.29
N GLY A 73 7.02 19.45 4.40
CA GLY A 73 7.97 18.51 3.81
C GLY A 73 8.39 17.35 4.69
N TYR A 74 7.87 17.24 5.93
CA TYR A 74 8.21 16.13 6.84
C TYR A 74 7.87 14.77 6.22
N VAL A 75 8.89 13.92 6.07
CA VAL A 75 8.77 12.53 5.60
C VAL A 75 8.55 11.61 6.79
N PHE A 76 7.45 10.86 6.78
CA PHE A 76 7.08 9.99 7.88
C PHE A 76 7.93 8.71 7.87
N LYS A 77 8.52 8.38 9.02
CA LYS A 77 9.13 7.08 9.28
C LYS A 77 8.11 6.20 9.99
N LEU A 78 7.71 5.12 9.34
CA LEU A 78 6.66 4.21 9.82
C LEU A 78 7.19 2.79 9.91
N ASP A 79 7.03 2.15 11.08
CA ASP A 79 7.37 0.73 11.26
C ASP A 79 6.34 -0.20 10.58
N LYS A 80 5.13 0.31 10.34
CA LYS A 80 4.02 -0.41 9.72
C LYS A 80 3.29 0.48 8.71
N PRO A 81 2.85 -0.07 7.56
CA PRO A 81 2.02 0.65 6.61
C PRO A 81 0.72 1.13 7.28
N ARG A 82 0.50 2.44 7.28
CA ARG A 82 -0.73 3.11 7.73
C ARG A 82 -0.76 4.51 7.17
N LYS A 83 -1.95 5.10 7.07
CA LYS A 83 -2.13 6.52 6.77
C LYS A 83 -2.02 7.34 8.06
N PRO A 84 -1.01 8.22 8.23
CA PRO A 84 -0.96 9.12 9.37
C PRO A 84 -2.10 10.15 9.30
N SER A 85 -2.67 10.51 10.45
CA SER A 85 -3.78 11.48 10.51
C SER A 85 -3.31 12.93 10.64
N LYS A 86 -2.10 13.17 11.15
CA LYS A 86 -1.58 14.51 11.45
C LYS A 86 -0.05 14.55 11.42
N CYS A 87 0.52 15.65 10.93
CA CYS A 87 1.96 15.89 10.93
C CYS A 87 2.46 16.24 12.33
N PRO A 88 3.50 15.55 12.85
CA PRO A 88 4.06 15.83 14.18
C PRO A 88 4.86 17.13 14.26
N ARG A 89 5.24 17.72 13.11
CA ARG A 89 6.05 18.95 13.06
C ARG A 89 5.20 20.23 12.98
N CYS A 90 4.15 20.22 12.17
CA CYS A 90 3.38 21.42 11.86
C CYS A 90 1.87 21.28 12.09
N ASN A 91 1.42 20.14 12.64
CA ASN A 91 0.04 19.83 12.95
C ASN A 91 -0.93 19.79 11.75
N SER A 92 -0.44 19.88 10.51
CA SER A 92 -1.27 19.77 9.31
C SER A 92 -1.79 18.35 9.10
N GLN A 93 -3.00 18.23 8.55
CA GLN A 93 -3.57 16.98 8.06
C GLN A 93 -3.33 16.76 6.57
N TRP A 94 -2.64 17.70 5.89
CA TRP A 94 -2.33 17.61 4.47
C TRP A 94 -1.10 16.72 4.25
N ILE A 95 -1.37 15.44 4.05
CA ILE A 95 -0.37 14.36 3.96
C ILE A 95 -0.62 13.58 2.67
N ASP A 96 0.45 13.37 1.92
CA ASP A 96 0.54 12.46 0.77
C ASP A 96 0.74 11.02 1.24
#